data_AF-A0A935RUY6-F1
#
_entry.id   AF-A0A935RUY6-F1
#
_cell.length_a   1.000
_cell.length_b   1.000
_cell.length_c   1.000
_cell.angle_alpha   90.00
_cell.angle_beta   90.00
_cell.angle_gamma   90.00
#
_symmetry.space_group_name_H-M   'P 1'
#
loop_
_entity.id
_entity.type
_entity.pdbx_description
1 polymer ?
#
loop_
_entity_poly.entity_id
_entity_poly.type
_entity_poly.pdbx_seq_one_letter_code
_entity_poly.pdbx_strand_id
1 'polypeptide(L)'
;MEETISIKRSQLSFRRVCTNNSDLEPPELSKGPILIKDDVWIGTRATIMSGLTIGQGAIVAAGSVVVKDVPPYSIVAGTPAKVIKYRFDEQTIRSLLAVIDYSKLDDHDVEMNLQLLNQPLESA
;
A
#
# COMPACT_ATOMS: atom_id res chain seq x y z
N MET A 1 -2.66 1.64 -17.66
CA MET A 1 -2.83 0.16 -17.68
C MET A 1 -2.79 -0.29 -16.24
N GLU A 2 -3.95 -0.63 -15.67
CA GLU A 2 -4.07 -1.00 -14.25
C GLU A 2 -3.61 -2.45 -14.07
N GLU A 3 -2.40 -2.64 -13.55
CA GLU A 3 -1.99 -3.97 -13.08
C GLU A 3 -2.65 -4.25 -11.73
N THR A 4 -3.90 -4.71 -11.82
CA THR A 4 -4.51 -5.45 -10.72
C THR A 4 -3.65 -6.67 -10.45
N ILE A 5 -2.96 -6.72 -9.31
CA ILE A 5 -2.31 -7.93 -8.81
C ILE A 5 -3.42 -8.95 -8.50
N SER A 6 -3.88 -9.61 -9.56
CA SER A 6 -4.77 -10.75 -9.49
C SER A 6 -3.93 -11.92 -9.02
N ILE A 7 -3.90 -12.12 -7.71
CA ILE A 7 -3.33 -13.32 -7.10
C ILE A 7 -4.10 -14.49 -7.71
N LYS A 8 -3.50 -15.15 -8.70
CA LYS A 8 -4.10 -16.30 -9.38
C LYS A 8 -4.52 -17.31 -8.32
N ARG A 9 -5.81 -17.67 -8.39
CA ARG A 9 -6.57 -18.60 -7.53
C ARG A 9 -6.06 -20.06 -7.62
N SER A 10 -4.76 -20.26 -7.60
CA SER A 10 -4.09 -21.50 -7.96
C SER A 10 -3.11 -21.85 -6.84
N GLN A 11 -3.49 -22.85 -6.04
CA GLN A 11 -2.65 -23.58 -5.07
C GLN A 11 -2.46 -22.95 -3.67
N LEU A 12 -3.55 -22.63 -2.97
CA LEU A 12 -3.57 -22.77 -1.50
C LEU A 12 -4.94 -23.28 -1.06
N SER A 13 -5.09 -24.60 -1.02
CA SER A 13 -6.21 -25.22 -0.32
C SER A 13 -5.93 -25.13 1.18
N PHE A 14 -6.38 -24.06 1.82
CA PHE A 14 -6.55 -24.06 3.27
C PHE A 14 -7.71 -25.00 3.61
N ARG A 15 -7.43 -26.31 3.69
CA ARG A 15 -8.39 -27.34 4.11
C ARG A 15 -8.00 -27.87 5.48
N ARG A 16 -8.42 -27.15 6.54
CA ARG A 16 -9.03 -27.74 7.74
C ARG A 16 -9.55 -26.63 8.65
N VAL A 17 -10.85 -26.39 8.60
CA VAL A 17 -11.61 -25.96 9.76
C VAL A 17 -12.26 -27.24 10.29
N CYS A 18 -11.81 -27.73 11.44
CA CYS A 18 -12.46 -28.83 12.13
C CYS A 18 -13.66 -28.25 12.89
N THR A 19 -14.78 -28.04 12.19
CA THR A 19 -16.07 -27.79 12.82
C THR A 19 -16.95 -29.01 12.58
N ASN A 20 -17.55 -29.55 13.64
CA ASN A 20 -18.40 -30.73 13.62
C ASN A 20 -19.80 -30.45 13.03
N ASN A 21 -19.96 -29.37 12.28
CA ASN A 21 -21.24 -28.94 11.72
C ASN A 21 -21.08 -28.73 10.21
N SER A 22 -21.85 -29.50 9.43
CA SER A 22 -21.90 -29.51 7.97
C SER A 22 -22.59 -28.28 7.37
N ASP A 23 -23.15 -27.40 8.20
CA ASP A 23 -24.14 -26.40 7.77
C ASP A 23 -23.63 -24.95 7.89
N LEU A 24 -22.34 -24.75 8.10
CA LEU A 24 -21.74 -23.42 8.17
C LEU A 24 -21.03 -23.13 6.84
N GLU A 25 -21.57 -22.16 6.08
CA GLU A 25 -20.78 -21.45 5.07
C GLU A 25 -19.42 -21.08 5.69
N PRO A 26 -18.29 -21.33 5.00
CA PRO A 26 -16.98 -21.07 5.57
C PRO A 26 -16.95 -19.61 6.05
N PRO A 27 -16.54 -19.35 7.31
CA PRO A 27 -16.42 -17.96 7.76
C PRO A 27 -15.54 -17.22 6.75
N GLU A 28 -15.97 -16.05 6.29
CA GLU A 28 -15.18 -15.25 5.36
C GLU A 28 -13.80 -14.98 6.00
N LEU A 29 -12.80 -15.75 5.61
CA LEU A 29 -11.47 -15.78 6.24
C LEU A 29 -10.69 -14.46 6.04
N SER A 30 -11.14 -13.59 5.14
CA SER A 30 -10.51 -12.31 4.83
C SER A 30 -11.55 -11.22 4.60
N LYS A 31 -11.24 -9.97 4.98
CA LYS A 31 -12.09 -8.79 4.72
C LYS A 31 -11.96 -8.25 3.28
N GLY A 32 -11.40 -9.03 2.35
CA GLY A 32 -11.13 -8.62 0.98
C GLY A 32 -9.64 -8.43 0.66
N PRO A 33 -9.31 -8.01 -0.58
CA PRO A 33 -7.94 -7.82 -1.03
C PRO A 33 -7.24 -6.68 -0.30
N ILE A 34 -5.91 -6.71 -0.29
CA ILE A 34 -5.08 -5.59 0.16
C ILE A 34 -4.68 -4.79 -1.08
N LEU A 35 -5.03 -3.51 -1.11
CA LEU A 35 -4.70 -2.62 -2.23
C LEU A 35 -3.48 -1.78 -1.86
N ILE A 36 -2.36 -2.01 -2.54
CA ILE A 36 -1.14 -1.21 -2.38
C ILE A 36 -1.06 -0.30 -3.61
N LYS A 37 -1.00 1.01 -3.39
CA LYS A 37 -0.81 2.01 -4.46
C LYS A 37 0.66 2.19 -4.80
N ASP A 38 0.92 3.01 -5.81
CA ASP A 38 2.27 3.27 -6.31
C ASP A 38 3.15 4.04 -5.30
N ASP A 39 4.47 3.92 -5.45
CA ASP A 39 5.48 4.57 -4.59
C ASP A 39 5.32 4.26 -3.08
N VAL A 40 4.76 3.10 -2.73
CA VAL A 40 4.61 2.68 -1.34
C VAL A 40 5.87 1.97 -0.86
N TRP A 41 6.43 2.43 0.25
CA TRP A 41 7.56 1.78 0.90
C TRP A 41 7.11 0.98 2.14
N ILE A 42 7.29 -0.34 2.09
CA ILE A 42 6.94 -1.25 3.20
C ILE A 42 8.22 -1.74 3.88
N GLY A 43 8.37 -1.38 5.15
CA GLY A 43 9.47 -1.83 6.00
C GLY A 43 9.39 -3.32 6.32
N THR A 44 10.55 -3.91 6.61
CA THR A 44 10.65 -5.34 6.93
C THR A 44 9.75 -5.73 8.11
N ARG A 45 9.16 -6.93 8.04
CA ARG A 45 8.27 -7.50 9.07
C ARG A 45 7.02 -6.66 9.40
N ALA A 46 6.65 -5.70 8.55
CA ALA A 46 5.34 -5.07 8.66
C ALA A 46 4.23 -6.10 8.36
N THR A 47 3.14 -6.04 9.13
CA THR A 47 1.94 -6.88 8.96
C THR A 47 0.78 -5.99 8.57
N ILE A 48 0.10 -6.30 7.46
CA ILE A 48 -1.05 -5.53 6.97
C ILE A 48 -2.28 -6.42 7.04
N MET A 49 -3.34 -5.94 7.70
CA MET A 49 -4.61 -6.67 7.79
C MET A 49 -5.33 -6.72 6.44
N SER A 50 -6.14 -7.76 6.24
CA SER A 50 -6.93 -7.94 5.01
C SER A 50 -7.99 -6.84 4.83
N GLY A 51 -8.32 -6.55 3.57
CA GLY A 51 -9.35 -5.55 3.21
C GLY A 51 -8.91 -4.10 3.37
N LEU A 52 -7.61 -3.81 3.41
CA LEU A 52 -7.08 -2.46 3.60
C LEU A 52 -6.45 -1.88 2.33
N THR A 53 -6.47 -0.55 2.25
CA THR A 53 -5.80 0.23 1.20
C THR A 53 -4.62 1.01 1.78
N ILE A 54 -3.47 0.90 1.13
CA ILE A 54 -2.28 1.71 1.38
C ILE A 54 -2.17 2.75 0.27
N GLY A 55 -2.35 4.03 0.63
CA GLY A 55 -2.34 5.15 -0.30
C GLY A 55 -0.98 5.38 -0.97
N GLN A 56 -1.02 6.05 -2.12
CA GLN A 56 0.16 6.34 -2.95
C GLN A 56 1.23 7.10 -2.16
N GLY A 57 2.50 6.72 -2.34
CA GLY A 57 3.61 7.40 -1.68
C GLY A 57 3.73 7.15 -0.18
N ALA A 58 2.89 6.27 0.41
CA ALA A 58 2.88 6.02 1.85
C ALA A 58 4.07 5.16 2.30
N ILE A 59 4.49 5.35 3.55
CA ILE A 59 5.61 4.63 4.17
C ILE A 59 5.11 3.87 5.39
N VAL A 60 5.27 2.55 5.40
CA VAL A 60 4.99 1.68 6.53
C VAL A 60 6.31 1.30 7.20
N ALA A 61 6.54 1.74 8.43
CA ALA A 61 7.76 1.43 9.15
C ALA A 61 7.91 -0.07 9.45
N ALA A 62 9.14 -0.53 9.60
CA ALA A 62 9.45 -1.91 9.93
C ALA A 62 8.74 -2.39 11.22
N GLY A 63 8.28 -3.63 11.23
CA GLY A 63 7.60 -4.25 12.39
C GLY A 63 6.20 -3.70 12.70
N SER A 64 5.65 -2.79 11.89
CA SER A 64 4.34 -2.18 12.16
C SER A 64 3.18 -3.12 11.87
N VAL A 65 2.06 -2.97 12.59
CA VAL A 65 0.82 -3.74 12.35
C VAL A 65 -0.29 -2.79 11.89
N VAL A 66 -0.56 -2.78 10.59
CA VAL A 66 -1.53 -1.90 9.93
C VAL A 66 -2.92 -2.51 10.02
N VAL A 67 -3.79 -1.85 10.79
CA VAL A 67 -5.16 -2.30 11.09
C VAL A 67 -6.25 -1.42 10.47
N LYS A 68 -5.87 -0.33 9.80
CA LYS A 68 -6.74 0.63 9.12
C LYS A 68 -6.07 1.10 7.83
N ASP A 69 -6.85 1.67 6.92
CA ASP A 69 -6.34 2.27 5.70
C ASP A 69 -5.29 3.36 6.00
N VAL A 70 -4.28 3.43 5.12
CA VAL A 70 -3.15 4.33 5.25
C VAL A 70 -3.31 5.47 4.24
N PRO A 71 -3.40 6.74 4.68
CA PRO A 71 -3.52 7.88 3.76
C PRO A 71 -2.33 8.01 2.80
N PRO A 72 -2.52 8.58 1.60
CA PRO A 72 -1.42 8.86 0.68
C PRO A 72 -0.33 9.74 1.31
N TYR A 73 0.93 9.50 0.96
CA TYR A 73 2.11 10.20 1.45
C TYR A 73 2.27 10.26 2.98
N SER A 74 1.54 9.41 3.71
CA SER A 74 1.64 9.31 5.17
C SER A 74 2.72 8.32 5.58
N ILE A 75 3.36 8.58 6.73
CA ILE A 75 4.32 7.69 7.36
C ILE A 75 3.66 7.08 8.59
N VAL A 76 3.46 5.77 8.58
CA VAL A 76 2.83 5.02 9.67
C VAL A 76 3.82 4.13 10.38
N ALA A 77 3.70 4.01 11.71
CA ALA A 77 4.46 3.04 12.49
C ALA A 77 3.73 2.53 13.72
N GLY A 78 4.19 1.40 14.25
CA GLY A 78 3.79 0.84 15.55
C GLY A 78 2.74 -0.27 15.46
N THR A 79 2.28 -0.72 16.63
CA THR A 79 1.34 -1.84 16.79
C THR A 79 0.27 -1.45 17.82
N PRO A 80 -0.92 -0.95 17.41
CA PRO A 80 -1.38 -0.74 16.04
C PRO A 80 -0.69 0.46 15.36
N ALA A 81 -0.53 0.39 14.04
CA ALA A 81 0.13 1.42 13.25
C ALA A 81 -0.67 2.73 13.28
N LYS A 82 0.01 3.84 13.55
CA LYS A 82 -0.55 5.20 13.56
C LYS A 82 0.27 6.10 12.64
N VAL A 83 -0.39 7.10 12.06
CA VAL A 83 0.29 8.16 11.30
C VAL A 83 1.19 8.94 12.24
N ILE A 84 2.49 8.96 11.96
CA ILE A 84 3.50 9.76 12.67
C ILE A 84 3.56 11.16 12.06
N LYS A 85 3.68 11.23 10.74
CA LYS A 85 3.77 12.46 9.96
C LYS A 85 3.45 12.20 8.49
N TYR A 86 3.33 13.27 7.72
CA TYR A 86 3.29 13.21 6.26
C TYR A 86 4.68 13.49 5.67
N ARG A 87 4.94 12.99 4.46
CA ARG A 87 6.18 13.26 3.71
C ARG A 87 6.28 14.73 3.28
N PHE A 88 5.14 15.34 2.95
CA PHE A 88 5.02 16.70 2.42
C PHE A 88 3.84 17.43 3.07
N ASP A 89 3.69 18.72 2.77
CA ASP A 89 2.51 19.51 3.14
C ASP A 89 1.26 19.10 2.32
N GLU A 90 0.09 19.50 2.80
CA GLU A 90 -1.20 19.10 2.21
C GLU A 90 -1.39 19.61 0.78
N GLN A 91 -0.96 20.84 0.48
CA GLN A 91 -1.04 21.40 -0.88
C GLN A 91 -0.17 20.60 -1.85
N THR A 92 1.08 20.31 -1.47
CA THR A 92 1.99 19.49 -2.27
C THR A 92 1.42 18.10 -2.50
N ILE A 93 0.93 17.43 -1.46
CA ILE A 93 0.29 16.10 -1.59
C ILE A 93 -0.86 16.13 -2.60
N ARG A 94 -1.72 17.14 -2.52
CA ARG A 94 -2.85 17.28 -3.43
C ARG A 94 -2.39 17.47 -4.88
N SER A 95 -1.38 18.29 -5.11
CA SER A 95 -0.80 18.50 -6.44
C SER A 95 -0.17 17.21 -6.99
N LEU A 96 0.60 16.49 -6.17
CA LEU A 96 1.22 15.23 -6.57
C LEU A 96 0.18 14.17 -6.95
N LEU A 97 -0.89 14.03 -6.16
CA LEU A 97 -1.98 13.09 -6.46
C LEU A 97 -2.77 13.44 -7.73
N ALA A 98 -2.82 14.73 -8.10
CA ALA A 98 -3.54 15.17 -9.29
C ALA A 98 -2.70 15.03 -10.58
N VAL A 99 -1.38 15.18 -10.47
CA VAL A 99 -0.47 15.24 -11.62
C VAL A 99 0.20 13.90 -11.89
N ILE A 100 0.61 13.18 -10.85
CA ILE A 100 1.43 11.99 -10.99
C ILE A 100 0.55 10.78 -11.27
N ASP A 101 0.71 10.23 -12.48
CA ASP A 101 0.16 8.97 -12.92
C ASP A 101 1.32 8.06 -13.33
N TYR A 102 1.67 7.12 -12.46
CA TYR A 102 2.81 6.23 -12.68
C TYR A 102 2.60 5.30 -13.89
N SER A 103 1.37 5.09 -14.32
CA SER A 103 1.09 4.21 -15.47
C SER A 103 1.51 4.81 -16.83
N LYS A 104 1.91 6.08 -16.83
CA LYS A 104 2.37 6.81 -18.02
C LYS A 104 3.88 7.06 -18.05
N LEU A 105 4.60 6.73 -16.98
CA LEU A 105 6.04 6.90 -16.91
C LEU A 105 6.74 5.71 -17.59
N ASP A 106 7.72 6.00 -18.44
CA ASP A 106 8.63 5.00 -18.98
C ASP A 106 10.04 5.12 -18.36
N ASP A 107 10.89 4.12 -18.60
CA ASP A 107 12.25 4.11 -18.06
C ASP A 107 13.10 5.27 -18.61
N HIS A 108 12.80 5.75 -19.83
CA HIS A 108 13.52 6.85 -20.47
C HIS A 108 13.23 8.19 -19.78
N ASP A 109 11.97 8.45 -19.45
CA ASP A 109 11.51 9.61 -18.70
C ASP A 109 12.18 9.65 -17.33
N VAL A 110 12.29 8.50 -16.65
CA VAL A 110 12.98 8.39 -15.36
C VAL A 110 14.46 8.70 -15.49
N GLU A 111 15.13 8.17 -16.52
CA GLU A 111 16.57 8.39 -16.74
C GLU A 111 16.87 9.85 -17.09
N MET A 112 16.04 10.48 -17.93
CA MET A 112 16.17 11.90 -18.28
C MET A 112 15.92 12.85 -17.12
N ASN A 113 15.11 12.43 -16.15
CA ASN A 113 14.75 13.26 -15.00
C ASN A 113 15.38 12.78 -13.68
N LEU A 114 16.42 11.94 -13.74
CA LEU A 114 17.05 11.37 -12.55
C LEU A 114 17.54 12.43 -11.55
N GLN A 115 18.03 13.56 -12.06
CA GLN A 115 18.46 14.68 -11.21
C GLN A 115 17.29 15.28 -10.43
N LEU A 116 16.14 15.46 -11.08
CA LEU A 116 14.93 16.02 -10.47
C LEU A 116 14.38 15.08 -9.37
N LEU A 117 14.34 13.78 -9.64
CA LEU A 117 13.82 12.78 -8.71
C LEU A 117 14.64 12.65 -7.41
N ASN A 118 15.92 13.01 -7.46
CA ASN A 118 16.83 12.95 -6.31
C ASN A 118 16.98 14.29 -5.57
N GLN A 119 16.23 15.32 -5.96
CA GLN A 119 16.24 16.63 -5.32
C GLN A 119 15.07 16.80 -4.34
N PRO A 120 15.23 17.57 -3.24
CA PRO A 120 14.13 17.90 -2.35
C PRO A 120 13.10 18.79 -3.06
N LEU A 121 11.81 18.52 -2.84
CA LEU A 121 10.70 19.31 -3.41
C LEU A 121 10.64 20.77 -2.92
N GLU A 122 11.35 21.10 -1.84
CA GLU A 122 11.44 22.47 -1.29
C GLU A 122 12.30 23.42 -2.14
N SER A 123 12.95 22.92 -3.19
CA SER A 123 13.99 23.62 -3.96
C SER A 123 13.50 24.25 -5.28
N ALA A 124 12.18 24.27 -5.52
CA ALA A 124 11.56 24.70 -6.79
C ALA A 124 10.83 26.05 -6.67
#